data_AF-A0A938Y6L1-F1
#
_entry.id   AF-A0A938Y6L1-F1
#
_cell.length_a   1.000
_cell.length_b   1.000
_cell.length_c   1.000
_cell.angle_alpha   90.00
_cell.angle_beta   90.00
_cell.angle_gamma   90.00
#
_symmetry.space_group_name_H-M   'P 1'
#
loop_
_entity.id
_entity.type
_entity.pdbx_description
1 polymer ?
#
loop_
_entity_poly.entity_id
_entity_poly.type
_entity_poly.pdbx_seq_one_letter_code
_entity_poly.pdbx_strand_id
1 'polypeptide(L)'
;MALPTGEQWSFRAPCLTTWEAENLGAWLGAAASATSTDLPAQDFTEPELWLDLVAVAGDLLTIAVRLAHGAAVPLQRERASSAGVTVSLAIHRNELRAAASAWAVEVRRFPVR
;
A
#
# COMPACT_ATOMS: atom_id res chain seq x y z
N MET A 1 8.40 4.45 -8.30
CA MET A 1 8.74 3.04 -8.62
C MET A 1 9.34 3.03 -10.02
N ALA A 2 10.50 2.40 -10.22
CA ALA A 2 11.16 2.37 -11.53
C ALA A 2 10.72 1.13 -12.33
N LEU A 3 10.37 1.31 -13.59
CA LEU A 3 10.03 0.23 -14.53
C LEU A 3 11.30 -0.42 -15.10
N PRO A 4 11.22 -1.60 -15.74
CA PRO A 4 12.37 -2.29 -16.33
C PRO A 4 13.14 -1.48 -17.38
N THR A 5 12.54 -0.42 -17.91
CA THR A 5 13.12 0.55 -18.86
C THR A 5 13.84 1.73 -18.16
N GLY A 6 13.79 1.81 -16.83
CA GLY A 6 14.25 2.97 -16.05
C GLY A 6 13.21 4.09 -15.95
N GLU A 7 12.04 3.95 -16.58
CA GLU A 7 10.98 4.95 -16.51
C GLU A 7 10.35 5.00 -15.13
N GLN A 8 10.12 6.21 -14.63
CA GLN A 8 9.42 6.46 -13.38
C GLN A 8 8.00 6.86 -13.68
N TRP A 9 7.07 6.32 -12.91
CA TRP A 9 5.67 6.70 -12.96
C TRP A 9 5.18 7.03 -11.56
N SER A 10 4.30 8.02 -11.51
CA SER A 10 3.56 8.42 -10.32
C SER A 10 2.11 8.69 -10.73
N PHE A 11 1.18 8.27 -9.88
CA PHE A 11 -0.18 8.78 -9.92
C PHE A 11 -0.45 9.59 -8.65
N ARG A 12 -1.50 10.39 -8.72
CA ARG A 12 -2.06 11.08 -7.57
C ARG A 12 -3.56 10.77 -7.58
N ALA A 13 -3.99 9.86 -6.71
CA ALA A 13 -5.40 9.76 -6.37
C ALA A 13 -5.75 10.95 -5.46
N PRO A 14 -6.79 11.73 -5.79
CA PRO A 14 -7.27 12.76 -4.90
C PRO A 14 -7.85 12.08 -3.66
N CYS A 15 -7.12 12.27 -2.56
CA CYS A 15 -7.51 12.11 -1.15
C CYS A 15 -8.05 10.75 -0.69
N LEU A 16 -7.19 10.01 0.02
CA LEU A 16 -7.68 9.19 1.14
C LEU A 16 -8.55 10.06 2.04
N THR A 17 -9.72 9.56 2.40
CA THR A 17 -10.50 10.12 3.51
C THR A 17 -9.68 10.05 4.80
N THR A 18 -10.01 10.87 5.80
CA THR A 18 -9.34 10.82 7.10
C THR A 18 -9.49 9.45 7.78
N TRP A 19 -10.63 8.78 7.55
CA TRP A 19 -10.89 7.41 8.03
C TRP A 19 -9.97 6.39 7.35
N GLU A 20 -9.83 6.45 6.02
CA GLU A 20 -8.93 5.57 5.28
C GLU A 20 -7.46 5.82 5.62
N ALA A 21 -7.09 7.08 5.85
CA ALA A 21 -5.74 7.43 6.28
C ALA A 21 -5.43 6.84 7.66
N GLU A 22 -6.36 6.91 8.61
CA GLU A 22 -6.20 6.28 9.92
C GLU A 22 -6.14 4.74 9.81
N ASN A 23 -7.04 4.14 9.04
CA ASN A 23 -7.09 2.70 8.81
C ASN A 23 -5.80 2.17 8.17
N LEU A 24 -5.28 2.86 7.16
CA LEU A 24 -4.00 2.53 6.54
C LEU A 24 -2.87 2.58 7.59
N GLY A 25 -2.85 3.59 8.46
CA GLY A 25 -1.85 3.68 9.53
C GLY A 25 -1.92 2.52 10.52
N ALA A 26 -3.14 2.16 10.94
CA ALA A 26 -3.37 1.01 11.82
C ALA A 26 -2.95 -0.30 11.14
N TRP A 27 -3.30 -0.48 9.86
CA TRP A 27 -2.94 -1.64 9.08
C TRP A 27 -1.42 -1.78 8.92
N LEU A 28 -0.70 -0.70 8.59
CA LEU A 28 0.77 -0.70 8.48
C LEU A 28 1.43 -1.10 9.82
N GLY A 29 0.91 -0.58 10.94
CA GLY A 29 1.39 -0.94 12.28
C GLY A 29 1.15 -2.40 12.64
N ALA A 30 -0.02 -2.94 12.27
CA ALA A 30 -0.37 -4.35 12.44
C ALA A 30 0.53 -5.25 11.58
N ALA A 31 0.70 -4.92 10.30
CA ALA A 31 1.58 -5.64 9.38
C ALA A 31 3.03 -5.69 9.89
N ALA A 32 3.56 -4.57 10.41
CA ALA A 32 4.91 -4.53 10.97
C ALA A 32 5.11 -5.47 12.18
N SER A 33 4.03 -5.78 12.88
CA SER A 33 4.03 -6.63 14.08
C SER A 33 3.54 -8.05 13.83
N ALA A 34 3.06 -8.36 12.62
CA ALA A 34 2.41 -9.62 12.28
C ALA A 34 3.38 -10.81 12.30
N THR A 35 2.99 -11.93 12.90
CA THR A 35 3.78 -13.18 12.89
C THR A 35 3.28 -14.18 11.85
N SER A 36 2.11 -13.95 11.24
CA SER A 36 1.54 -14.69 10.12
C SER A 36 0.98 -13.73 9.07
N THR A 37 0.49 -14.26 7.96
CA THR A 37 -0.19 -13.52 6.89
C THR A 37 -1.68 -13.33 7.15
N ASP A 38 -2.18 -13.66 8.35
CA ASP A 38 -3.61 -13.59 8.69
C ASP A 38 -4.01 -12.16 9.09
N LEU A 39 -3.70 -11.20 8.22
CA LEU A 39 -4.07 -9.80 8.35
C LEU A 39 -5.07 -9.49 7.22
N PRO A 40 -6.28 -8.99 7.52
CA PRO A 40 -7.22 -8.57 6.49
C PRO A 40 -6.55 -7.57 5.54
N ALA A 41 -6.76 -7.74 4.23
CA ALA A 41 -6.26 -6.81 3.25
C ALA A 41 -6.82 -5.40 3.50
N GLN A 42 -6.01 -4.38 3.25
CA GLN A 42 -6.46 -2.99 3.28
C GLN A 42 -7.00 -2.60 1.91
N ASP A 43 -8.27 -2.19 1.89
CA ASP A 43 -8.94 -1.63 0.74
C ASP A 43 -9.30 -0.15 0.95
N PHE A 44 -9.78 0.49 -0.12
CA PHE A 44 -10.17 1.89 -0.13
C PHE A 44 -11.48 2.04 -0.89
N THR A 45 -12.16 3.15 -0.64
CA THR A 45 -13.42 3.54 -1.29
C THR A 45 -13.24 3.59 -2.80
N GLU A 46 -12.18 4.24 -3.27
CA GLU A 46 -11.76 4.14 -4.66
C GLU A 46 -11.02 2.81 -4.91
N PRO A 47 -11.49 1.98 -5.85
CA PRO A 47 -10.90 0.68 -6.18
C PRO A 47 -9.61 0.83 -7.02
N GLU A 48 -8.72 1.75 -6.65
CA GLU A 48 -7.46 2.00 -7.34
C GLU A 48 -6.28 1.35 -6.62
N LEU A 49 -6.38 1.12 -5.32
CA LEU A 49 -5.30 0.63 -4.47
C LEU A 49 -5.80 -0.49 -3.56
N TRP A 50 -4.99 -1.53 -3.35
CA TRP A 50 -5.16 -2.50 -2.28
C TRP A 50 -3.80 -2.94 -1.74
N LEU A 51 -3.74 -3.22 -0.44
CA LEU A 51 -2.55 -3.77 0.21
C LEU A 51 -2.89 -5.09 0.89
N ASP A 52 -2.03 -6.08 0.72
CA ASP A 52 -2.17 -7.39 1.37
C ASP A 52 -0.82 -7.90 1.87
N LEU A 53 -0.78 -8.52 3.04
CA LEU A 53 0.44 -9.09 3.62
C LEU A 53 0.56 -10.55 3.19
N VAL A 54 1.37 -10.80 2.15
CA VAL A 54 1.41 -12.11 1.47
C VAL A 54 2.55 -13.01 1.92
N ALA A 55 3.55 -12.50 2.63
CA ALA A 55 4.59 -13.32 3.25
C ALA A 55 5.18 -12.67 4.51
N VAL A 56 5.55 -13.52 5.46
CA VAL A 56 6.25 -13.16 6.70
C VAL A 56 7.42 -14.12 6.89
N ALA A 57 8.65 -13.61 6.82
CA ALA A 57 9.87 -14.41 6.93
C ALA A 57 10.88 -13.72 7.86
N GLY A 58 10.84 -14.07 9.16
CA GLY A 58 11.68 -13.43 10.16
C GLY A 58 11.41 -11.94 10.23
N ASP A 59 12.41 -11.11 9.89
CA ASP A 59 12.32 -9.65 9.86
C ASP A 59 11.91 -9.06 8.49
N LEU A 60 11.75 -9.89 7.47
CA LEU A 60 11.33 -9.47 6.13
C LEU A 60 9.84 -9.76 5.92
N LEU A 61 9.12 -8.76 5.40
CA LEU A 61 7.71 -8.83 5.04
C LEU A 61 7.54 -8.64 3.55
N THR A 62 6.60 -9.34 2.93
CA THR A 62 6.19 -9.07 1.55
C THR A 62 4.77 -8.54 1.53
N ILE A 63 4.61 -7.30 1.06
CA ILE A 63 3.30 -6.66 0.85
C ILE A 63 2.99 -6.68 -0.64
N ALA A 64 1.86 -7.27 -1.02
CA ALA A 64 1.31 -7.14 -2.36
C ALA A 64 0.51 -5.84 -2.44
N VAL A 65 0.86 -4.99 -3.41
CA VAL A 65 0.17 -3.73 -3.71
C VAL A 65 -0.51 -3.89 -5.05
N ARG A 66 -1.83 -3.94 -5.05
CA ARG A 66 -2.62 -3.97 -6.28
C ARG A 66 -2.96 -2.55 -6.70
N LEU A 67 -2.67 -2.22 -7.95
CA LEU A 67 -2.89 -0.94 -8.58
C LEU A 67 -3.84 -1.11 -9.77
N ALA A 68 -4.97 -0.42 -9.75
CA ALA A 68 -6.00 -0.51 -10.78
C ALA A 68 -6.48 0.87 -11.25
N HIS A 69 -7.21 0.92 -12.37
CA HIS A 69 -7.81 2.13 -12.91
C HIS A 69 -6.81 3.29 -13.08
N GLY A 70 -7.03 4.44 -12.42
CA GLY A 70 -6.14 5.60 -12.45
C GLY A 70 -4.75 5.33 -11.92
N ALA A 71 -4.59 4.31 -11.06
CA ALA A 71 -3.31 3.85 -10.54
C ALA A 71 -2.62 2.78 -11.42
N ALA A 72 -3.19 2.39 -12.57
CA ALA A 72 -2.50 1.42 -13.42
C ALA A 72 -1.24 2.02 -14.06
N VAL A 73 -0.16 1.21 -14.11
CA VAL A 73 1.12 1.57 -14.75
C VAL A 73 0.88 1.87 -16.25
N PRO A 74 1.46 2.95 -16.84
CA PRO A 74 1.14 3.38 -18.20
C PRO A 74 1.34 2.32 -19.28
N LEU A 75 2.46 1.59 -19.23
CA LEU A 75 2.77 0.48 -20.15
C LEU A 75 1.80 -0.71 -20.05
N GLN A 76 1.04 -0.78 -18.95
CA GLN A 76 0.05 -1.82 -18.71
C GLN A 76 -1.39 -1.28 -18.78
N ARG A 77 -1.65 0.03 -18.84
CA ARG A 77 -3.02 0.56 -18.92
C ARG A 77 -3.82 0.01 -20.10
N GLU A 78 -3.17 -0.20 -21.24
CA GLU A 78 -3.81 -0.74 -22.45
C GLU A 78 -4.02 -2.27 -22.39
N ARG A 79 -3.35 -2.97 -21.48
CA ARG A 79 -3.41 -4.44 -21.33
C ARG A 79 -4.02 -4.89 -20.01
N ALA A 80 -4.17 -3.99 -19.04
CA ALA A 80 -4.69 -4.27 -17.74
C ALA A 80 -6.17 -4.60 -17.90
N SER A 81 -6.52 -5.84 -17.60
CA SER A 81 -7.91 -6.15 -17.29
C SER A 81 -8.35 -5.27 -16.13
N SER A 82 -9.66 -5.19 -15.89
CA SER A 82 -10.23 -4.56 -14.69
C SER A 82 -9.63 -5.06 -13.36
N ALA A 83 -8.85 -6.16 -13.37
CA ALA A 83 -8.16 -6.69 -12.21
C ALA A 83 -6.93 -5.88 -11.76
N GLY A 84 -6.38 -5.00 -12.60
CA GLY A 84 -5.19 -4.19 -12.27
C GLY A 84 -3.87 -4.98 -12.28
N VAL A 85 -2.84 -4.39 -11.68
CA VAL A 85 -1.46 -4.93 -11.61
C VAL A 85 -1.05 -5.06 -10.15
N THR A 86 -0.46 -6.20 -9.78
CA THR A 86 0.10 -6.40 -8.44
C THR A 86 1.61 -6.20 -8.45
N VAL A 87 2.10 -5.37 -7.54
CA VAL A 87 3.53 -5.19 -7.24
C VAL A 87 3.83 -5.75 -5.86
N SER A 88 4.86 -6.58 -5.75
CA SER A 88 5.31 -7.09 -4.46
C SER A 88 6.43 -6.21 -3.89
N LEU A 89 6.25 -5.74 -2.67
CA LEU A 89 7.25 -4.98 -1.91
C LEU A 89 7.83 -5.84 -0.80
N ALA A 90 9.12 -6.15 -0.88
CA ALA A 90 9.86 -6.75 0.21
C ALA A 90 10.41 -5.63 1.12
N ILE A 91 9.99 -5.59 2.37
CA ILE A 91 10.28 -4.50 3.32
C ILE A 91 10.66 -5.08 4.67
N HIS A 92 11.68 -4.52 5.33
CA HIS A 92 12.03 -4.92 6.69
C HIS A 92 10.99 -4.42 7.72
N ARG A 93 10.74 -5.19 8.78
CA ARG A 93 9.76 -4.82 9.81
C ARG A 93 10.06 -3.47 10.46
N ASN A 94 11.35 -3.18 10.70
CA ASN A 94 11.76 -1.92 11.30
C ASN A 94 11.44 -0.72 10.39
N GLU A 95 11.64 -0.86 9.08
CA GLU A 95 11.31 0.16 8.08
C GLU A 95 9.79 0.35 7.99
N LEU A 96 9.01 -0.74 7.95
CA LEU A 96 7.56 -0.65 7.94
C LEU A 96 7.02 0.00 9.22
N ARG A 97 7.59 -0.33 10.38
CA ARG A 97 7.24 0.29 11.66
C ARG A 97 7.58 1.78 11.67
N ALA A 98 8.73 2.16 11.13
CA ALA A 98 9.13 3.56 11.01
C ALA A 98 8.17 4.32 10.07
N ALA A 99 7.81 3.73 8.93
CA ALA A 99 6.85 4.29 7.99
C ALA A 99 5.46 4.45 8.62
N ALA A 100 4.95 3.44 9.33
CA ALA A 100 3.68 3.52 10.06
C ALA A 100 3.69 4.64 11.12
N SER A 101 4.81 4.81 11.83
CA SER A 101 4.98 5.86 12.84
C SER A 101 5.00 7.25 12.22
N ALA A 102 5.73 7.43 11.11
CA ALA A 102 5.78 8.68 10.37
C ALA A 102 4.40 9.05 9.81
N TRP A 103 3.71 8.07 9.21
CA TRP A 103 2.34 8.23 8.72
C TRP A 103 1.38 8.68 9.82
N ALA A 104 1.43 8.04 11.00
CA ALA A 104 0.60 8.43 12.14
C ALA A 104 0.82 9.89 12.58
N VAL A 105 2.06 10.41 12.48
CA VAL A 105 2.36 11.82 12.77
C VAL A 105 1.73 12.75 11.73
N GLU A 106 1.75 12.37 10.45
CA GLU A 106 1.14 13.16 9.37
C GLU A 106 -0.38 13.19 9.47
N VAL A 107 -1.01 12.03 9.68
CA VAL A 107 -2.48 11.88 9.78
C VAL A 107 -3.05 12.65 10.97
N ARG A 108 -2.32 12.77 12.08
CA ARG A 108 -2.74 13.58 13.24
C ARG A 108 -3.05 15.05 12.91
N ARG A 109 -2.51 15.59 11.81
CA ARG A 109 -2.83 16.95 11.33
C ARG A 109 -4.24 17.06 10.74
N PHE A 110 -4.84 15.93 10.39
CA PHE A 110 -6.15 15.80 9.75
C PHE A 110 -7.00 14.80 10.52
N PRO A 111 -7.45 15.15 11.74
CA PRO A 111 -8.22 14.24 12.57
C PRO A 111 -9.51 13.84 11.86
N VAL A 112 -9.90 12.60 12.09
CA VAL A 112 -11.17 12.05 11.64
C VAL A 112 -12.33 12.94 12.08
N ARG A 113 -13.28 13.16 11.17
CA ARG A 113 -14.48 13.98 11.36
C ARG A 113 -15.74 13.15 11.22
#